data_AF-F2PRK0-F1
#
_entry.id   AF-F2PRK0-F1
#
_cell.length_a   1.000
_cell.length_b   1.000
_cell.length_c   1.000
_cell.angle_alpha   90.00
_cell.angle_beta   90.00
_cell.angle_gamma   90.00
#
_symmetry.space_group_name_H-M   'P 1'
#
loop_
_entity.id
_entity.type
_entity.pdbx_description
1 polymer ?
#
loop_
_entity_poly.entity_id
_entity_poly.type
_entity_poly.pdbx_seq_one_letter_code
_entity_poly.pdbx_strand_id
1 'polypeptide(L)'
;VQRVWIVLEEKRIPYQYIEVNPYKKPDSLLALNPRGLVPTLACPTIQPDGSTAVKPLYESTVINEFLEDAFPNPEQPLHPADPYQKARGRIWIDYVTSRITPSFYRFLQYQGEEEGLNKARREFLGHLKEFILAMDEIGPFFHGSNFMMPDIMLAPLAIRFWIIDQFKKGGLGIPAPGEGGDDEVVWNRWRMWLAVVETRESVASTMSDKEHSMPIYKRYADDVAQSELAKATRAGKGVP
;
A
#
# COMPACT_ATOMS: atom_id res chain seq x y z
N VAL A 1 -2.64 -3.37 6.15
CA VAL A 1 -4.02 -3.19 6.66
C VAL A 1 -4.81 -2.26 5.77
N GLN A 2 -4.41 -0.99 5.64
CA GLN A 2 -5.19 0.03 4.92
C GLN A 2 -5.59 -0.34 3.47
N ARG A 3 -4.80 -1.11 2.73
CA ARG A 3 -5.18 -1.63 1.40
C ARG A 3 -6.52 -2.35 1.38
N VAL A 4 -6.75 -3.24 2.36
CA VAL A 4 -8.02 -3.97 2.53
C VAL A 4 -9.12 -3.05 2.99
N TRP A 5 -8.79 -2.13 3.90
CA TRP A 5 -9.75 -1.17 4.43
C TRP A 5 -10.30 -0.26 3.33
N ILE A 6 -9.44 0.26 2.45
CA ILE A 6 -9.85 1.04 1.28
C ILE A 6 -10.80 0.24 0.38
N VAL A 7 -10.52 -1.06 0.11
CA VAL A 7 -11.43 -1.90 -0.69
C VAL A 7 -12.80 -2.05 -0.03
N LEU A 8 -12.84 -2.26 1.29
CA LEU A 8 -14.10 -2.35 2.03
C LEU A 8 -14.91 -1.05 1.92
N GLU A 9 -14.25 0.11 2.03
CA GLU A 9 -14.86 1.43 1.86
C GLU A 9 -15.35 1.68 0.43
N GLU A 10 -14.49 1.46 -0.57
CA GLU A 10 -14.84 1.59 -1.99
C GLU A 10 -16.06 0.76 -2.37
N LYS A 11 -16.12 -0.47 -1.88
CA LYS A 11 -17.21 -1.40 -2.20
C LYS A 11 -18.40 -1.29 -1.25
N ARG A 12 -18.33 -0.40 -0.25
CA ARG A 12 -19.35 -0.20 0.79
C ARG A 12 -19.77 -1.50 1.48
N ILE A 13 -18.81 -2.40 1.71
CA ILE A 13 -19.05 -3.69 2.34
C ILE A 13 -19.17 -3.45 3.85
N PRO A 14 -20.23 -3.92 4.54
CA PRO A 14 -20.28 -3.83 6.00
C PRO A 14 -19.16 -4.67 6.65
N TYR A 15 -18.42 -4.07 7.58
CA TYR A 15 -17.36 -4.76 8.33
C TYR A 15 -17.31 -4.31 9.78
N GLN A 16 -16.67 -5.13 10.62
CA GLN A 16 -16.24 -4.73 11.96
C GLN A 16 -14.72 -4.54 11.95
N TYR A 17 -14.26 -3.34 12.30
CA TYR A 17 -12.83 -3.08 12.48
C TYR A 17 -12.39 -3.48 13.88
N ILE A 18 -11.30 -4.23 13.97
CA ILE A 18 -10.68 -4.63 15.24
C ILE A 18 -9.21 -4.21 15.18
N GLU A 19 -8.86 -3.16 15.92
CA GLU A 19 -7.48 -2.70 16.07
C GLU A 19 -6.67 -3.74 16.85
N VAL A 20 -5.46 -4.05 16.37
CA VAL A 20 -4.57 -5.01 17.02
C VAL A 20 -3.26 -4.35 17.38
N ASN A 21 -2.88 -4.43 18.66
CA ASN A 21 -1.54 -4.04 19.08
C ASN A 21 -0.51 -5.06 18.56
N PRO A 22 0.41 -4.67 17.66
CA PRO A 22 1.37 -5.59 17.06
C PRO A 22 2.42 -6.12 18.07
N TYR A 23 2.61 -5.44 19.21
CA TYR A 23 3.53 -5.85 20.28
C TYR A 23 2.88 -6.78 21.31
N LYS A 24 1.54 -6.85 21.32
CA LYS A 24 0.76 -7.73 22.19
C LYS A 24 -0.41 -8.31 21.38
N LYS A 25 -0.08 -9.30 20.55
CA LYS A 25 -1.04 -9.95 19.66
C LYS A 25 -2.11 -10.67 20.50
N PRO A 26 -3.41 -10.39 20.30
CA PRO A 26 -4.47 -11.03 21.08
C PRO A 26 -4.68 -12.47 20.62
N ASP A 27 -5.13 -13.33 21.54
CA ASP A 27 -5.42 -14.75 21.25
C ASP A 27 -6.47 -14.91 20.14
N SER A 28 -7.41 -13.97 20.03
CA SER A 28 -8.41 -13.94 18.96
C SER A 28 -7.78 -13.82 17.57
N LEU A 29 -6.71 -13.03 17.41
CA LEU A 29 -5.96 -12.98 16.16
C LEU A 29 -5.16 -14.27 15.95
N LEU A 30 -4.49 -14.77 16.99
CA LEU A 30 -3.64 -15.96 16.86
C LEU A 30 -4.46 -17.23 16.53
N ALA A 31 -5.69 -17.32 17.03
CA ALA A 31 -6.62 -18.40 16.70
C ALA A 31 -7.04 -18.39 15.22
N LEU A 32 -7.13 -17.21 14.61
CA LEU A 32 -7.45 -17.05 13.19
C LEU A 32 -6.21 -17.14 12.29
N ASN A 33 -5.11 -16.54 12.71
CA ASN A 33 -3.86 -16.47 11.97
C ASN A 33 -2.70 -16.72 12.95
N PRO A 34 -2.15 -17.95 13.00
CA PRO A 34 -1.03 -18.29 13.88
C PRO A 34 0.25 -17.49 13.60
N ARG A 35 0.44 -16.94 12.40
CA ARG A 35 1.55 -15.99 12.12
C ARG A 35 1.32 -14.64 12.83
N GLY A 36 0.09 -14.35 13.20
CA GLY A 36 -0.33 -13.13 13.87
C GLY A 36 -0.04 -11.89 13.05
N LEU A 37 -0.25 -11.98 11.72
CA LEU A 37 -0.03 -10.88 10.79
C LEU A 37 -1.35 -10.18 10.46
N VAL A 38 -1.26 -8.91 10.11
CA VAL A 38 -2.39 -8.08 9.72
C VAL A 38 -2.16 -7.49 8.32
N PRO A 39 -3.21 -7.35 7.49
CA PRO A 39 -4.62 -7.65 7.79
C PRO A 39 -4.93 -9.15 7.84
N THR A 40 -5.84 -9.54 8.73
CA THR A 40 -6.51 -10.85 8.72
C THR A 40 -8.01 -10.56 8.64
N LEU A 41 -8.68 -11.08 7.61
CA LEU A 41 -10.12 -10.92 7.41
C LEU A 41 -10.83 -12.17 7.90
N ALA A 42 -11.74 -12.03 8.86
CA ALA A 42 -12.60 -13.11 9.32
C ALA A 42 -13.91 -13.09 8.51
N CYS A 43 -14.08 -14.04 7.61
CA CYS A 43 -15.24 -14.11 6.72
C CYS A 43 -16.27 -15.15 7.22
N PRO A 44 -17.54 -14.78 7.40
CA PRO A 44 -18.62 -15.75 7.51
C PRO A 44 -18.74 -16.53 6.19
N THR A 45 -18.73 -17.87 6.27
CA THR A 45 -18.85 -18.77 5.12
C THR A 45 -19.94 -19.80 5.38
N ILE A 46 -20.81 -20.01 4.40
CA ILE A 46 -21.84 -21.06 4.46
C ILE A 46 -21.16 -22.41 4.14
N GLN A 47 -21.34 -23.38 5.03
CA GLN A 47 -20.85 -24.74 4.86
C GLN A 47 -21.83 -25.59 4.03
N PRO A 48 -21.40 -26.75 3.49
CA PRO A 48 -22.28 -27.63 2.72
C PRO A 48 -23.53 -28.11 3.49
N ASP A 49 -23.47 -28.15 4.82
CA ASP A 49 -24.58 -28.51 5.70
C ASP A 49 -25.54 -27.34 6.02
N GLY A 50 -25.29 -26.16 5.43
CA GLY A 50 -26.08 -24.94 5.64
C GLY A 50 -25.69 -24.14 6.89
N SER A 51 -24.74 -24.62 7.69
CA SER A 51 -24.24 -23.87 8.86
C SER A 51 -23.29 -22.72 8.45
N THR A 52 -23.21 -21.67 9.27
CA THR A 52 -22.23 -20.59 9.08
C THR A 52 -20.98 -20.87 9.91
N ALA A 53 -19.81 -20.88 9.27
CA ALA A 53 -18.51 -20.93 9.94
C ALA A 53 -17.67 -19.71 9.56
N VAL A 54 -16.93 -19.16 10.52
CA VAL A 54 -15.98 -18.07 10.28
C VAL A 54 -14.66 -18.66 9.80
N LYS A 55 -14.19 -18.25 8.63
CA LYS A 55 -12.89 -18.67 8.08
C LYS A 55 -11.98 -17.46 7.87
N PRO A 56 -10.69 -17.54 8.25
CA PRO A 56 -9.74 -16.46 8.08
C PRO A 56 -9.19 -16.40 6.66
N LEU A 57 -8.95 -15.19 6.16
CA LEU A 57 -8.13 -14.89 4.99
C LEU A 57 -7.00 -13.94 5.42
N TYR A 58 -5.82 -14.11 4.81
CA TYR A 58 -4.63 -13.29 5.05
C TYR A 58 -3.98 -12.97 3.69
N GLU A 59 -2.92 -12.15 3.72
CA GLU A 59 -2.32 -11.48 2.56
C GLU A 59 -3.24 -10.40 1.94
N SER A 60 -2.81 -9.13 1.98
CA SER A 60 -3.69 -8.03 1.55
C SER A 60 -4.10 -8.12 0.08
N THR A 61 -3.23 -8.62 -0.80
CA THR A 61 -3.54 -8.79 -2.23
C THR A 61 -4.60 -9.87 -2.45
N VAL A 62 -4.49 -10.99 -1.74
CA VAL A 62 -5.45 -12.10 -1.80
C VAL A 62 -6.80 -11.67 -1.23
N ILE A 63 -6.81 -11.00 -0.08
CA ILE A 63 -8.05 -10.47 0.50
C ILE A 63 -8.74 -9.49 -0.45
N ASN A 64 -7.98 -8.58 -1.08
CA ASN A 64 -8.56 -7.59 -1.99
C ASN A 64 -9.21 -8.24 -3.23
N GLU A 65 -8.57 -9.25 -3.83
CA GLU A 65 -9.15 -10.00 -4.96
C GLU A 65 -10.38 -10.79 -4.51
N PHE A 66 -10.35 -11.41 -3.32
CA PHE A 66 -11.53 -12.06 -2.75
C PHE A 66 -12.70 -11.09 -2.56
N LEU A 67 -12.46 -9.90 -2.03
CA LEU A 67 -13.51 -8.90 -1.84
C LEU A 67 -14.09 -8.40 -3.17
N GLU A 68 -13.26 -8.30 -4.21
CA GLU A 68 -13.74 -7.98 -5.57
C GLU A 68 -14.64 -9.08 -6.12
N ASP A 69 -14.23 -10.35 -5.99
CA ASP A 69 -14.96 -11.50 -6.52
C ASP A 69 -16.24 -11.80 -5.73
N ALA A 70 -16.21 -11.67 -4.40
CA ALA A 70 -17.33 -11.99 -3.52
C ALA A 70 -18.41 -10.90 -3.47
N PHE A 71 -18.04 -9.65 -3.75
CA PHE A 71 -18.93 -8.50 -3.70
C PHE A 71 -18.84 -7.66 -4.99
N PRO A 72 -19.13 -8.23 -6.17
CA PRO A 72 -18.97 -7.51 -7.43
C PRO A 72 -19.86 -6.25 -7.44
N ASN A 73 -19.29 -5.12 -7.84
CA ASN A 73 -20.01 -3.86 -8.02
C ASN A 73 -19.74 -3.33 -9.44
N PRO A 74 -20.66 -3.52 -10.40
CA PRO A 74 -20.47 -3.06 -11.77
C PRO A 74 -20.33 -1.54 -11.91
N GLU A 75 -20.85 -0.75 -10.97
CA GLU A 75 -20.72 0.71 -10.97
C GLU A 75 -19.35 1.17 -10.48
N GLN A 76 -18.66 0.34 -9.69
CA GLN A 76 -17.34 0.62 -9.11
C GLN A 76 -16.45 -0.63 -9.15
N PRO A 77 -16.07 -1.09 -10.36
CA PRO A 77 -15.18 -2.24 -10.50
C PRO A 77 -13.75 -1.84 -10.11
N LEU A 78 -13.04 -2.70 -9.39
CA LEU A 78 -11.65 -2.44 -9.00
C LEU A 78 -10.64 -3.00 -9.99
N HIS A 79 -11.14 -3.67 -11.04
CA HIS A 79 -10.35 -4.08 -12.19
C HIS A 79 -11.06 -3.74 -13.51
N PRO A 80 -10.31 -3.56 -14.61
CA PRO A 80 -10.90 -3.49 -15.93
C PRO A 80 -11.66 -4.77 -16.27
N ALA A 81 -12.74 -4.64 -17.06
CA ALA A 81 -13.48 -5.78 -17.57
C ALA A 81 -12.67 -6.60 -18.59
N ASP A 82 -11.79 -5.93 -19.36
CA ASP A 82 -10.90 -6.60 -20.30
C ASP A 82 -9.88 -7.49 -19.56
N PRO A 83 -9.81 -8.80 -19.86
CA PRO A 83 -8.92 -9.73 -19.16
C PRO A 83 -7.43 -9.36 -19.26
N TYR A 84 -7.00 -8.81 -20.40
CA TYR A 84 -5.60 -8.44 -20.60
C TYR A 84 -5.24 -7.21 -19.76
N GLN A 85 -6.06 -6.16 -19.75
CA GLN A 85 -5.86 -5.00 -18.88
C GLN A 85 -5.94 -5.38 -17.40
N LYS A 86 -6.85 -6.29 -17.02
CA LYS A 86 -6.88 -6.86 -15.65
C LYS A 86 -5.56 -7.54 -15.29
N ALA A 87 -5.01 -8.36 -16.20
CA ALA A 87 -3.72 -9.01 -16.00
C ALA A 87 -2.56 -8.00 -15.92
N ARG A 88 -2.55 -6.96 -16.76
CA ARG A 88 -1.56 -5.87 -16.68
C ARG A 88 -1.65 -5.14 -15.33
N GLY A 89 -2.85 -4.83 -14.85
CA GLY A 89 -3.04 -4.26 -13.52
C GLY A 89 -2.43 -5.13 -12.41
N ARG A 90 -2.59 -6.46 -12.50
CA ARG A 90 -1.99 -7.41 -11.55
C ARG A 90 -0.46 -7.41 -11.55
N ILE A 91 0.18 -7.20 -12.69
CA ILE A 91 1.64 -7.02 -12.75
C ILE A 91 2.07 -5.81 -11.92
N TRP A 92 1.32 -4.71 -12.01
CA TRP A 92 1.64 -3.49 -11.27
C TRP A 92 1.25 -3.53 -9.79
N ILE A 93 0.23 -4.30 -9.44
CA ILE A 93 -0.06 -4.68 -8.04
C ILE A 93 1.14 -5.44 -7.46
N ASP A 94 1.65 -6.45 -8.16
CA ASP A 94 2.87 -7.15 -7.74
C ASP A 94 4.05 -6.18 -7.62
N TYR A 95 4.29 -5.36 -8.65
CA TYR A 95 5.38 -4.38 -8.68
C TYR A 95 5.38 -3.44 -7.45
N VAL A 96 4.20 -2.96 -7.03
CA VAL A 96 4.07 -2.16 -5.81
C VAL A 96 4.53 -2.93 -4.58
N THR A 97 4.18 -4.21 -4.48
CA THR A 97 4.55 -5.07 -3.33
C THR A 97 5.99 -5.59 -3.38
N SER A 98 6.53 -5.85 -4.57
CA SER A 98 7.81 -6.52 -4.77
C SER A 98 8.96 -5.55 -5.04
N ARG A 99 8.68 -4.32 -5.49
CA ARG A 99 9.69 -3.29 -5.81
C ARG A 99 9.54 -2.01 -4.99
N ILE A 100 8.39 -1.32 -5.09
CA ILE A 100 8.20 0.01 -4.47
C ILE A 100 8.18 -0.08 -2.94
N THR A 101 7.37 -0.98 -2.39
CA THR A 101 7.24 -1.09 -0.93
C THR A 101 8.59 -1.47 -0.28
N PRO A 102 9.32 -2.50 -0.73
CA PRO A 102 10.64 -2.82 -0.19
C PRO A 102 11.66 -1.68 -0.33
N SER A 103 11.73 -1.00 -1.48
CA SER A 103 12.71 0.07 -1.70
C SER A 103 12.44 1.28 -0.81
N PHE A 104 11.16 1.62 -0.59
CA PHE A 104 10.77 2.65 0.39
C PHE A 104 11.25 2.32 1.80
N TYR A 105 11.01 1.10 2.28
CA TYR A 105 11.43 0.72 3.64
C TYR A 105 12.94 0.54 3.75
N ARG A 106 13.64 0.14 2.68
CA ARG A 106 15.11 0.17 2.64
C ARG A 106 15.62 1.59 2.78
N PHE A 107 15.06 2.53 2.02
CA PHE A 107 15.40 3.94 2.10
C PHE A 107 15.13 4.52 3.49
N LEU A 108 13.96 4.22 4.08
CA LEU A 108 13.61 4.67 5.42
C LEU A 108 14.49 4.04 6.52
N GLN A 109 14.90 2.78 6.41
CA GLN A 109 15.73 2.12 7.44
C GLN A 109 17.23 2.33 7.25
N TYR A 110 17.66 2.93 6.14
CA TYR A 110 19.09 3.08 5.84
C TYR A 110 19.83 3.92 6.89
N GLN A 111 20.89 3.35 7.48
CA GLN A 111 21.74 3.96 8.53
C GLN A 111 23.19 4.22 8.09
N GLY A 112 23.54 3.94 6.83
CA GLY A 112 24.91 4.09 6.33
C GLY A 112 25.25 5.51 5.89
N GLU A 113 26.32 5.63 5.09
CA GLU A 113 26.81 6.92 4.58
C GLU A 113 25.88 7.58 3.55
N GLU A 114 26.04 8.89 3.37
CA GLU A 114 25.21 9.74 2.51
C GLU A 114 25.08 9.24 1.07
N GLU A 115 26.16 8.70 0.49
CA GLU A 115 26.08 8.19 -0.89
C GLU A 115 25.17 6.95 -0.99
N GLY A 116 25.21 6.05 -0.01
CA GLY A 116 24.30 4.91 -0.02
C GLY A 116 22.85 5.30 0.30
N LEU A 117 22.64 6.36 1.10
CA LEU A 117 21.30 6.95 1.29
C LEU A 117 20.77 7.50 -0.03
N ASN A 118 21.60 8.26 -0.76
CA ASN A 118 21.27 8.80 -2.07
C ASN A 118 21.01 7.68 -3.10
N LYS A 119 21.75 6.57 -3.04
CA LYS A 119 21.50 5.38 -3.86
C LYS A 119 20.13 4.76 -3.56
N ALA A 120 19.79 4.57 -2.29
CA ALA A 120 18.48 4.04 -1.89
C ALA A 120 17.33 4.98 -2.31
N ARG A 121 17.53 6.30 -2.20
CA ARG A 121 16.60 7.32 -2.71
C ARG A 121 16.40 7.17 -4.23
N ARG A 122 17.49 7.12 -5.01
CA ARG A 122 17.43 6.97 -6.47
C ARG A 122 16.73 5.68 -6.90
N GLU A 123 16.99 4.57 -6.22
CA GLU A 123 16.33 3.29 -6.48
C GLU A 123 14.81 3.39 -6.26
N PHE A 124 14.39 3.92 -5.11
CA PHE A 124 12.97 4.10 -4.80
C PHE A 124 12.27 5.04 -5.81
N LEU A 125 12.87 6.20 -6.11
CA LEU A 125 12.32 7.14 -7.09
C LEU A 125 12.27 6.54 -8.50
N GLY A 126 13.26 5.72 -8.88
CA GLY A 126 13.25 4.98 -10.14
C GLY A 126 12.04 4.05 -10.25
N HIS A 127 11.78 3.26 -9.21
CA HIS A 127 10.60 2.39 -9.18
C HIS A 127 9.27 3.17 -9.21
N LEU A 128 9.23 4.32 -8.53
CA LEU A 128 8.05 5.18 -8.57
C LEU A 128 7.80 5.72 -9.99
N LYS A 129 8.85 6.17 -10.67
CA LYS A 129 8.77 6.63 -12.07
C LYS A 129 8.30 5.52 -13.01
N GLU A 130 8.80 4.30 -12.87
CA GLU A 130 8.33 3.16 -13.68
C GLU A 130 6.82 2.91 -13.52
N PHE A 131 6.30 2.98 -12.29
CA PHE A 131 4.87 2.84 -12.04
C PHE A 131 4.06 3.98 -12.69
N ILE A 132 4.55 5.22 -12.61
CA ILE A 132 3.88 6.38 -13.22
C ILE A 132 3.88 6.28 -14.75
N LEU A 133 5.00 5.89 -15.35
CA LEU A 133 5.14 5.71 -16.80
C LEU A 133 4.25 4.59 -17.35
N ALA A 134 3.79 3.68 -16.50
CA ALA A 134 2.91 2.60 -16.87
C ALA A 134 1.42 2.89 -16.69
N MET A 135 1.09 4.01 -16.05
CA MET A 135 -0.29 4.49 -15.96
C MET A 135 -0.84 4.81 -17.36
N ASP A 136 -2.15 4.81 -17.47
CA ASP A 136 -2.85 5.33 -18.65
C ASP A 136 -2.44 6.78 -18.96
N GLU A 137 -2.38 7.11 -20.25
CA GLU A 137 -2.07 8.47 -20.71
C GLU A 137 -3.10 9.48 -20.18
N ILE A 138 -4.37 9.08 -20.11
CA ILE A 138 -5.45 9.84 -19.51
C ILE A 138 -5.46 9.61 -17.99
N GLY A 139 -5.77 10.65 -17.22
CA GLY A 139 -5.66 10.63 -15.77
C GLY A 139 -6.97 10.74 -15.01
N PRO A 140 -6.89 10.73 -13.66
CA PRO A 140 -5.65 10.83 -12.87
C PRO A 140 -5.05 9.50 -12.39
N PHE A 141 -5.74 8.37 -12.54
CA PHE A 141 -5.42 7.08 -11.91
C PHE A 141 -4.63 6.13 -12.83
N PHE A 142 -4.30 4.95 -12.33
CA PHE A 142 -3.52 3.95 -13.07
C PHE A 142 -4.25 3.49 -14.35
N HIS A 143 -5.56 3.30 -14.29
CA HIS A 143 -6.42 2.96 -15.44
C HIS A 143 -7.32 4.14 -15.84
N GLY A 144 -6.71 5.29 -16.15
CA GLY A 144 -7.43 6.42 -16.68
C GLY A 144 -8.12 7.24 -15.59
N SER A 145 -9.42 7.47 -15.78
CA SER A 145 -10.28 8.16 -14.82
C SER A 145 -10.77 7.28 -13.65
N ASN A 146 -10.48 5.98 -13.67
CA ASN A 146 -11.01 5.02 -12.71
C ASN A 146 -10.00 4.67 -11.63
N PHE A 147 -10.36 4.88 -10.36
CA PHE A 147 -9.57 4.45 -9.21
C PHE A 147 -9.72 2.94 -9.04
N MET A 148 -8.63 2.20 -9.24
CA MET A 148 -8.66 0.74 -9.31
C MET A 148 -7.58 0.11 -8.42
N MET A 149 -7.52 -1.21 -8.41
CA MET A 149 -6.66 -1.98 -7.51
C MET A 149 -5.18 -1.54 -7.51
N PRO A 150 -4.51 -1.24 -8.66
CA PRO A 150 -3.15 -0.72 -8.63
C PRO A 150 -2.98 0.57 -7.82
N ASP A 151 -3.95 1.48 -7.90
CA ASP A 151 -3.97 2.72 -7.12
C ASP A 151 -4.12 2.43 -5.62
N ILE A 152 -5.08 1.56 -5.26
CA ILE A 152 -5.33 1.12 -3.88
C ILE A 152 -4.08 0.48 -3.26
N MET A 153 -3.31 -0.27 -4.05
CA MET A 153 -2.09 -0.92 -3.59
C MET A 153 -1.00 0.09 -3.21
N LEU A 154 -0.88 1.20 -3.94
CA LEU A 154 0.13 2.23 -3.72
C LEU A 154 -0.31 3.31 -2.73
N ALA A 155 -1.59 3.69 -2.74
CA ALA A 155 -2.15 4.82 -1.98
C ALA A 155 -1.71 4.87 -0.51
N PRO A 156 -1.83 3.80 0.31
CA PRO A 156 -1.38 3.83 1.70
C PRO A 156 0.08 4.21 1.90
N LEU A 157 0.96 3.81 0.99
CA LEU A 157 2.38 4.14 1.10
C LEU A 157 2.64 5.58 0.62
N ALA A 158 2.01 5.97 -0.49
CA ALA A 158 2.19 7.27 -1.12
C ALA A 158 1.85 8.44 -0.19
N ILE A 159 0.69 8.38 0.46
CA ILE A 159 0.21 9.39 1.42
C ILE A 159 1.07 9.46 2.70
N ARG A 160 2.08 8.59 2.80
CA ARG A 160 3.05 8.50 3.90
C ARG A 160 4.47 8.84 3.46
N PHE A 161 4.69 9.23 2.20
CA PHE A 161 6.04 9.59 1.73
C PHE A 161 6.63 10.79 2.49
N TRP A 162 5.80 11.70 2.99
CA TRP A 162 6.20 12.84 3.83
C TRP A 162 7.03 12.44 5.06
N ILE A 163 6.94 11.19 5.52
CA ILE A 163 7.75 10.65 6.62
C ILE A 163 9.24 10.70 6.30
N ILE A 164 9.63 10.52 5.04
CA ILE A 164 11.04 10.59 4.64
C ILE A 164 11.61 11.99 4.91
N ASP A 165 10.84 13.04 4.61
CA ASP A 165 11.25 14.44 4.84
C ASP A 165 11.51 14.74 6.32
N GLN A 166 10.88 13.98 7.22
CA GLN A 166 11.07 14.13 8.66
C GLN A 166 12.34 13.45 9.18
N PHE A 167 12.79 12.38 8.53
CA PHE A 167 13.79 11.47 9.10
C PHE A 167 15.06 11.31 8.27
N LYS A 168 15.07 11.68 6.99
CA LYS A 168 16.23 11.47 6.11
C LYS A 168 16.74 12.80 5.57
N LYS A 169 18.05 13.00 5.70
CA LYS A 169 18.76 14.15 5.12
C LYS A 169 18.45 14.22 3.62
N GLY A 170 18.10 15.41 3.13
CA GLY A 170 17.73 15.63 1.72
C GLY A 170 16.31 15.18 1.34
N GLY A 171 15.52 14.65 2.28
CA GLY A 171 14.12 14.32 2.09
C GLY A 171 13.84 13.25 1.03
N LEU A 172 12.59 13.21 0.59
CA LEU A 172 12.06 12.25 -0.39
C LEU A 172 12.73 12.38 -1.76
N GLY A 173 13.03 13.62 -2.16
CA GLY A 173 13.65 13.95 -3.45
C GLY A 173 12.72 13.89 -4.65
N ILE A 174 11.40 13.94 -4.44
CA ILE A 174 10.47 14.29 -5.53
C ILE A 174 10.59 15.80 -5.77
N PRO A 175 10.88 16.26 -7.01
CA PRO A 175 11.10 17.67 -7.30
C PRO A 175 9.81 18.50 -7.18
N ALA A 176 9.96 19.79 -6.93
CA ALA A 176 8.84 20.73 -6.99
C ALA A 176 8.30 20.87 -8.43
N PRO A 177 7.09 21.43 -8.63
CA PRO A 177 6.60 21.74 -9.97
C PRO A 177 7.57 22.62 -10.76
N GLY A 178 7.91 22.22 -11.98
CA GLY A 178 8.88 22.91 -12.83
C GLY A 178 10.36 22.54 -12.58
N GLU A 179 10.66 21.74 -11.55
CA GLU A 179 12.03 21.33 -11.20
C GLU A 179 12.35 19.88 -11.59
N GLY A 180 11.45 19.19 -12.29
CA GLY A 180 11.62 17.79 -12.66
C GLY A 180 12.58 17.48 -13.82
N GLY A 181 13.12 18.52 -14.49
CA GLY A 181 13.99 18.34 -15.66
C GLY A 181 13.32 17.52 -16.76
N ASP A 182 14.05 16.56 -17.32
CA ASP A 182 13.53 15.68 -18.39
C ASP A 182 12.35 14.79 -17.91
N ASP A 183 12.24 14.55 -16.61
CA ASP A 183 11.16 13.76 -16.00
C ASP A 183 9.97 14.62 -15.55
N GLU A 184 9.92 15.93 -15.85
CA GLU A 184 8.88 16.83 -15.34
C GLU A 184 7.45 16.39 -15.69
N VAL A 185 7.24 15.78 -16.86
CA VAL A 185 5.94 15.20 -17.23
C VAL A 185 5.54 14.06 -16.30
N VAL A 186 6.49 13.19 -15.94
CA VAL A 186 6.29 12.07 -15.01
C VAL A 186 5.97 12.59 -13.61
N TRP A 187 6.73 13.58 -13.12
CA TRP A 187 6.49 14.15 -11.80
C TRP A 187 5.20 14.97 -11.73
N ASN A 188 4.78 15.60 -12.83
CA ASN A 188 3.45 16.22 -12.91
C ASN A 188 2.34 15.18 -12.82
N ARG A 189 2.46 14.05 -13.53
CA ARG A 189 1.51 12.95 -13.43
C ARG A 189 1.42 12.42 -12.00
N TRP A 190 2.55 12.25 -11.33
CA TRP A 190 2.60 11.87 -9.91
C TRP A 190 1.84 12.85 -9.02
N ARG A 191 2.11 14.15 -9.14
CA ARG A 191 1.47 15.19 -8.33
C ARG A 191 -0.04 15.22 -8.54
N MET A 192 -0.51 15.07 -9.78
CA MET A 192 -1.93 14.97 -10.10
C MET A 192 -2.57 13.75 -9.43
N TRP A 193 -1.94 12.58 -9.54
CA TRP A 193 -2.40 11.35 -8.91
C TRP A 193 -2.47 11.50 -7.38
N LEU A 194 -1.40 12.03 -6.76
CA LEU A 194 -1.32 12.15 -5.31
C LEU A 194 -2.39 13.10 -4.77
N ALA A 195 -2.62 14.24 -5.43
CA ALA A 195 -3.63 15.23 -5.00
C ALA A 195 -5.05 14.65 -4.95
N VAL A 196 -5.42 13.80 -5.91
CA VAL A 196 -6.75 13.16 -5.92
C VAL A 196 -6.82 11.96 -4.97
N VAL A 197 -5.71 11.24 -4.77
CA VAL A 197 -5.67 10.08 -3.87
C VAL A 197 -5.72 10.50 -2.41
N GLU A 198 -5.00 11.55 -2.02
CA GLU A 198 -4.99 12.06 -0.64
C GLU A 198 -6.36 12.57 -0.18
N THR A 199 -7.18 13.07 -1.11
CA THR A 199 -8.51 13.62 -0.83
C THR A 199 -9.65 12.62 -1.07
N ARG A 200 -9.34 11.41 -1.56
CA ARG A 200 -10.34 10.38 -1.80
C ARG A 200 -10.91 9.87 -0.48
N GLU A 201 -12.25 9.83 -0.38
CA GLU A 201 -12.97 9.47 0.85
C GLU A 201 -12.48 8.16 1.47
N SER A 202 -12.41 7.07 0.70
CA SER A 202 -11.95 5.75 1.15
C SER A 202 -10.50 5.72 1.64
N VAL A 203 -9.66 6.64 1.16
CA VAL A 203 -8.26 6.77 1.57
C VAL A 203 -8.19 7.62 2.84
N ALA A 204 -8.85 8.77 2.84
CA ALA A 204 -8.85 9.72 3.95
C ALA A 204 -9.53 9.15 5.20
N SER A 205 -10.65 8.44 5.07
CA SER A 205 -11.39 7.84 6.19
C SER A 205 -10.64 6.69 6.88
N THR A 206 -9.64 6.11 6.20
CA THR A 206 -8.86 4.97 6.68
C THR A 206 -7.45 5.37 7.16
N MET A 207 -7.21 6.68 7.30
CA MET A 207 -5.95 7.23 7.79
C MET A 207 -5.95 7.39 9.31
N SER A 208 -4.80 7.10 9.91
CA SER A 208 -4.50 7.51 11.28
C SER A 208 -3.92 8.92 11.27
N ASP A 209 -4.12 9.68 12.35
CA ASP A 209 -3.49 10.99 12.50
C ASP A 209 -1.97 10.89 12.42
N LYS A 210 -1.35 11.96 11.90
CA LYS A 210 0.11 12.03 11.74
C LYS A 210 0.84 11.87 13.09
N GLU A 211 0.27 12.40 14.17
CA GLU A 211 0.82 12.31 15.53
C GLU A 211 0.95 10.85 16.00
N HIS A 212 -0.02 10.01 15.69
CA HIS A 212 0.02 8.58 16.01
C HIS A 212 0.99 7.80 15.10
N SER A 213 1.18 8.26 13.86
CA SER A 213 2.09 7.63 12.90
C SER A 213 3.56 7.90 13.21
N MET A 214 3.87 9.10 13.74
CA MET A 214 5.26 9.57 13.90
C MET A 214 6.14 8.64 14.75
N PRO A 215 5.73 8.20 15.96
CA PRO A 215 6.55 7.31 16.80
C PRO A 215 6.76 5.94 16.15
N ILE A 216 5.78 5.46 15.38
CA ILE A 216 5.87 4.17 14.67
C ILE A 216 6.95 4.27 13.60
N TYR A 217 6.88 5.30 12.75
CA TYR A 217 7.85 5.48 11.66
C TYR A 217 9.23 5.88 12.16
N LYS A 218 9.34 6.58 13.29
CA LYS A 218 10.63 6.83 13.93
C LYS A 218 11.38 5.53 14.22
N ARG A 219 10.69 4.49 14.70
CA ARG A 219 11.32 3.18 14.95
C ARG A 219 11.85 2.52 13.68
N TYR A 220 11.20 2.71 12.53
CA TYR A 220 11.74 2.28 11.25
C TYR A 220 12.90 3.18 10.82
N ALA A 221 12.78 4.49 10.97
CA ALA A 221 13.82 5.45 10.61
C ALA A 221 15.14 5.23 11.37
N ASP A 222 15.05 4.82 12.63
CA ASP A 222 16.17 4.48 13.52
C ASP A 222 16.61 3.00 13.38
N ASP A 223 15.98 2.23 12.49
CA ASP A 223 16.19 0.79 12.27
C ASP A 223 16.04 -0.12 13.51
N VAL A 224 15.17 0.27 14.46
CA VAL A 224 14.86 -0.49 15.69
C VAL A 224 13.48 -1.15 15.68
N ALA A 225 12.71 -0.97 14.61
CA ALA A 225 11.39 -1.60 14.44
C ALA A 225 11.51 -3.14 14.43
N GLN A 226 10.60 -3.80 15.16
CA GLN A 226 10.59 -5.26 15.36
C GLN A 226 9.47 -5.97 14.59
N SER A 227 8.79 -5.26 13.68
CA SER A 227 7.82 -5.88 12.78
C SER A 227 8.52 -6.86 11.83
N GLU A 228 7.76 -7.81 11.28
CA GLU A 228 8.29 -8.74 10.27
C GLU A 228 8.79 -7.99 9.02
N LEU A 229 8.11 -6.90 8.62
CA LEU A 229 8.54 -6.04 7.53
C LEU A 229 9.93 -5.42 7.78
N ALA A 230 10.16 -4.91 9.00
CA ALA A 230 11.44 -4.32 9.35
C ALA A 230 12.57 -5.35 9.30
N LYS A 231 12.32 -6.53 9.89
CA LYS A 231 13.27 -7.67 9.87
C LYS A 231 13.55 -8.15 8.44
N ALA A 232 12.50 -8.30 7.61
CA ALA A 232 12.66 -8.71 6.22
C ALA A 232 13.50 -7.72 5.43
N THR A 233 13.25 -6.41 5.62
CA THR A 233 14.02 -5.36 4.97
C THR A 233 15.50 -5.42 5.35
N ARG A 234 15.83 -5.56 6.63
CA ARG A 234 17.22 -5.73 7.09
C ARG A 234 17.88 -6.99 6.53
N ALA A 235 17.10 -8.06 6.34
CA ALA A 235 17.57 -9.31 5.76
C ALA A 235 17.64 -9.29 4.21
N GLY A 236 17.30 -8.18 3.56
CA GLY A 236 17.24 -8.09 2.09
C GLY A 236 16.14 -8.95 1.45
N LYS A 237 15.12 -9.33 2.24
CA LYS A 237 13.99 -10.15 1.79
C LYS A 237 12.83 -9.25 1.32
N GLY A 238 11.89 -9.84 0.57
CA GLY A 238 10.64 -9.18 0.16
C GLY A 238 9.72 -8.86 1.33
N VAL A 239 8.66 -8.08 1.06
CA VAL A 239 7.60 -7.79 2.06
C VAL A 239 6.93 -9.10 2.47
N PRO A 240 6.84 -9.41 3.77
CA PRO A 240 6.29 -10.67 4.29
C PRO A 240 4.76 -10.70 4.39
#